data_AF-A0A7V9CLN7-F1
#
_entry.id   AF-A0A7V9CLN7-F1
#
_cell.length_a   1.000
_cell.length_b   1.000
_cell.length_c   1.000
_cell.angle_alpha   90.00
_cell.angle_beta   90.00
_cell.angle_gamma   90.00
#
_symmetry.space_group_name_H-M   'P 1'
#
loop_
_entity.id
_entity.type
_entity.pdbx_description
1 polymer ?
#
loop_
_entity_poly.entity_id
_entity_poly.type
_entity_poly.pdbx_seq_one_letter_code
_entity_poly.pdbx_strand_id
1 'polypeptide(L)'
;HLDRGGDEPAADRYTAGPEPVFGPSGAVALYRRAMLDDIAFRGEVFDEAFFAYREDADLAWRAQWRGWSSLYVPKGIAWHRRRVTPTRRSALPAAINRYSVRNRFLLRLKNQSAALAWRFAAPALARDLLVVGYVLGREWTSIPGLIDVLRLLPSTLAKRRHIQRGRAVSSAQMARWFEAKPDRTG
;
A
#
# COMPACT_ATOMS: atom_id res chain seq x y z
N HIS A 1 -5.22 0.49 -1.74
CA HIS A 1 -4.75 -0.87 -1.51
C HIS A 1 -5.97 -1.72 -1.22
N LEU A 2 -6.30 -2.59 -2.15
CA LEU A 2 -7.29 -3.64 -2.01
C LEU A 2 -6.62 -4.88 -2.58
N ASP A 3 -6.76 -6.01 -1.89
CA ASP A 3 -6.21 -7.28 -2.37
C ASP A 3 -7.07 -7.75 -3.55
N ARG A 4 -6.44 -8.25 -4.62
CA ARG A 4 -7.17 -8.81 -5.76
C ARG A 4 -8.01 -10.00 -5.28
N GLY A 5 -9.30 -10.03 -5.65
CA GLY A 5 -10.23 -11.08 -5.22
C GLY A 5 -10.57 -11.07 -3.73
N GLY A 6 -10.24 -10.00 -3.01
CA GLY A 6 -10.62 -9.87 -1.60
C GLY A 6 -12.14 -9.87 -1.44
N ASP A 7 -12.66 -10.76 -0.60
CA ASP A 7 -14.09 -10.96 -0.32
C ASP A 7 -14.93 -11.47 -1.51
N GLU A 8 -14.28 -12.02 -2.55
CA GLU A 8 -14.93 -12.70 -3.68
C GLU A 8 -14.78 -14.24 -3.58
N PRO A 9 -15.72 -15.03 -4.14
CA PRO A 9 -15.52 -16.48 -4.32
C PRO A 9 -14.30 -16.76 -5.20
N ALA A 10 -13.65 -17.91 -4.95
CA ALA A 10 -12.60 -18.39 -5.84
C ALA A 10 -13.19 -18.56 -7.25
N ALA A 11 -12.53 -17.96 -8.23
CA ALA A 11 -12.96 -17.95 -9.63
C ALA A 11 -11.79 -18.39 -10.53
N ASP A 12 -12.10 -19.03 -11.65
CA ASP A 12 -11.11 -19.58 -12.59
C ASP A 12 -10.16 -18.52 -13.16
N ARG A 13 -10.58 -17.24 -13.15
CA ARG A 13 -9.72 -16.10 -13.51
C ARG A 13 -8.49 -15.94 -12.60
N TYR A 14 -8.44 -16.60 -11.45
CA TYR A 14 -7.31 -16.58 -10.52
C TYR A 14 -6.41 -17.81 -10.62
N THR A 15 -6.68 -18.72 -11.57
CA THR A 15 -5.93 -19.97 -11.76
C THR A 15 -5.28 -20.08 -13.14
N ALA A 16 -5.55 -19.14 -14.06
CA ALA A 16 -5.11 -19.17 -15.46
C ALA A 16 -3.57 -19.16 -15.66
N GLY A 17 -2.79 -18.68 -14.69
CA GLY A 17 -1.33 -18.71 -14.73
C GLY A 17 -0.70 -17.61 -13.87
N PRO A 18 0.64 -17.55 -13.81
CA PRO A 18 1.31 -16.49 -13.09
C PRO A 18 1.11 -15.12 -13.76
N GLU A 19 0.83 -14.09 -12.96
CA GLU A 19 0.52 -12.75 -13.48
C GLU A 19 1.28 -11.64 -12.77
N PRO A 20 1.76 -10.59 -13.48
CA PRO A 20 2.38 -9.44 -12.83
C PRO A 20 1.39 -8.73 -11.91
N VAL A 21 1.84 -8.43 -10.69
CA VAL A 21 1.09 -7.66 -9.71
C VAL A 21 1.94 -6.50 -9.20
N PHE A 22 1.29 -5.48 -8.64
CA PHE A 22 2.00 -4.36 -8.04
C PHE A 22 2.90 -4.80 -6.88
N GLY A 23 2.39 -5.69 -6.04
CA GLY A 23 3.11 -6.29 -4.93
C GLY A 23 2.29 -7.40 -4.28
N PRO A 24 2.94 -8.35 -3.60
CA PRO A 24 2.23 -9.38 -2.84
C PRO A 24 1.64 -8.80 -1.55
N SER A 25 0.56 -9.41 -1.07
CA SER A 25 0.10 -9.19 0.31
C SER A 25 1.12 -9.77 1.29
N GLY A 26 1.34 -9.08 2.41
CA GLY A 26 2.22 -9.56 3.48
C GLY A 26 1.78 -10.88 4.12
N ALA A 27 0.55 -11.35 3.86
CA ALA A 27 0.05 -12.62 4.38
C ALA A 27 0.87 -13.83 3.89
N VAL A 28 1.27 -13.82 2.61
CA VAL A 28 2.04 -14.90 1.98
C VAL A 28 2.87 -14.29 0.85
N ALA A 29 4.15 -14.04 1.12
CA ALA A 29 5.07 -13.45 0.16
C ALA A 29 6.45 -14.10 0.25
N LEU A 30 7.10 -14.27 -0.92
CA LEU A 30 8.50 -14.65 -1.02
C LEU A 30 9.26 -13.50 -1.67
N TYR A 31 10.33 -13.06 -1.01
CA TYR A 31 11.14 -11.94 -1.45
C TYR A 31 12.58 -12.40 -1.73
N ARG A 32 13.18 -11.89 -2.81
CA ARG A 32 14.62 -12.08 -3.03
C ARG A 32 15.39 -11.23 -2.03
N ARG A 33 16.37 -11.82 -1.35
CA ARG A 33 17.25 -11.08 -0.42
C ARG A 33 17.88 -9.85 -1.08
N ALA A 34 18.40 -10.01 -2.30
CA ALA A 34 18.99 -8.89 -3.05
C ALA A 34 18.00 -7.73 -3.28
N MET A 35 16.70 -8.01 -3.44
CA MET A 35 15.69 -6.97 -3.54
C MET A 35 15.49 -6.25 -2.19
N LEU A 36 15.40 -7.02 -1.09
CA LEU A 36 15.25 -6.44 0.25
C LEU A 36 16.44 -5.55 0.61
N ASP A 37 17.66 -6.01 0.33
CA ASP A 37 18.89 -5.26 0.56
C ASP A 37 18.96 -3.98 -0.30
N ASP A 38 18.51 -4.06 -1.57
CA ASP A 38 18.48 -2.93 -2.50
C ASP A 38 17.51 -1.80 -2.07
N ILE A 39 16.36 -2.18 -1.50
CA ILE A 39 15.30 -1.21 -1.16
C ILE A 39 15.28 -0.80 0.31
N ALA A 40 16.19 -1.35 1.13
CA ALA A 40 16.30 -1.05 2.54
C ALA A 40 16.73 0.40 2.75
N PHE A 41 16.13 1.06 3.75
CA PHE A 41 16.53 2.40 4.15
C PHE A 41 17.20 2.35 5.52
N ARG A 42 18.52 2.62 5.57
CA ARG A 42 19.31 2.55 6.82
C ARG A 42 19.20 1.18 7.53
N GLY A 43 19.15 0.10 6.74
CA GLY A 43 18.98 -1.26 7.26
C GLY A 43 17.53 -1.67 7.54
N GLU A 44 16.57 -0.73 7.50
CA GLU A 44 15.14 -1.05 7.64
C GLU A 44 14.59 -1.63 6.33
N VAL A 45 14.20 -2.89 6.35
CA VAL A 45 13.45 -3.52 5.25
C VAL A 45 12.01 -3.05 5.26
N PHE A 46 11.31 -3.19 6.40
CA PHE A 46 9.98 -2.62 6.61
C PHE A 46 10.10 -1.30 7.35
N ASP A 47 9.23 -0.34 7.02
CA ASP A 47 9.19 0.93 7.72
C ASP A 47 8.58 0.74 9.12
N GLU A 48 9.40 0.82 10.16
CA GLU A 48 8.96 0.66 11.54
C GLU A 48 7.89 1.68 11.95
N ALA A 49 7.84 2.84 11.28
CA ALA A 49 6.81 3.83 11.52
C ALA A 49 5.41 3.34 11.14
N PHE A 50 5.28 2.31 10.29
CA PHE A 50 3.99 1.73 9.94
C PHE A 50 3.48 0.81 11.04
N PHE A 51 4.35 0.04 11.69
CA PHE A 51 4.05 -0.95 12.73
C PHE A 51 3.08 -2.08 12.30
N ALA A 52 1.87 -1.72 11.85
CA ALA A 52 0.87 -2.62 11.28
C ALA A 52 0.10 -1.94 10.14
N TYR A 53 -0.26 -2.71 9.12
CA TYR A 53 -0.96 -2.32 7.89
C TYR A 53 -0.15 -1.44 6.94
N ARG A 54 -0.12 -1.88 5.68
CA ARG A 54 0.48 -1.19 4.52
C ARG A 54 2.00 -1.14 4.52
N GLU A 55 2.67 -1.84 5.43
CA GLU A 55 4.10 -2.09 5.39
C GLU A 55 4.49 -2.91 4.15
N ASP A 56 3.65 -3.88 3.78
CA ASP A 56 3.74 -4.67 2.56
C ASP A 56 3.54 -3.81 1.30
N ALA A 57 2.54 -2.93 1.33
CA ALA A 57 2.29 -1.95 0.28
C ALA A 57 3.48 -1.00 0.09
N ASP A 58 4.07 -0.51 1.17
CA ASP A 58 5.24 0.36 1.14
C ASP A 58 6.45 -0.36 0.54
N LEU A 59 6.68 -1.60 0.94
CA LEU A 59 7.74 -2.45 0.38
C LEU A 59 7.55 -2.63 -1.13
N ALA A 60 6.32 -2.93 -1.57
CA ALA A 60 5.97 -3.07 -2.98
C ALA A 60 6.22 -1.78 -3.77
N TRP A 61 5.84 -0.62 -3.23
CA TRP A 61 6.13 0.68 -3.85
C TRP A 61 7.63 0.90 -4.07
N ARG A 62 8.44 0.62 -3.05
CA ARG A 62 9.89 0.78 -3.14
C ARG A 62 10.51 -0.20 -4.13
N ALA A 63 10.09 -1.46 -4.12
CA ALA A 63 10.50 -2.48 -5.08
C ALA A 63 10.20 -2.05 -6.52
N GLN A 64 8.97 -1.60 -6.78
CA GLN A 64 8.55 -1.13 -8.10
C GLN A 64 9.32 0.11 -8.56
N TRP A 65 9.63 1.06 -7.66
CA TRP A 65 10.47 2.20 -8.01
C TRP A 65 11.88 1.79 -8.42
N ARG A 66 12.41 0.71 -7.85
CA ARG A 66 13.72 0.13 -8.16
C ARG A 66 13.68 -0.85 -9.35
N GLY A 67 12.52 -1.04 -9.98
CA GLY A 67 12.37 -1.89 -11.16
C GLY A 67 12.24 -3.38 -10.86
N TRP A 68 12.09 -3.76 -9.59
CA TRP A 68 11.78 -5.14 -9.23
C TRP A 68 10.33 -5.47 -9.60
N SER A 69 10.13 -6.64 -10.19
CA SER A 69 8.81 -7.17 -10.53
C SER A 69 8.26 -8.06 -9.42
N SER A 70 6.93 -8.05 -9.27
CA SER A 70 6.19 -8.98 -8.42
C SER A 70 5.25 -9.83 -9.27
N LEU A 71 5.17 -11.12 -8.94
CA LEU A 71 4.38 -12.09 -9.68
C LEU A 71 3.44 -12.82 -8.72
N TYR A 72 2.15 -12.83 -9.04
CA TYR A 72 1.18 -13.72 -8.41
C TYR A 72 1.36 -15.12 -9.01
N VAL A 73 1.45 -16.15 -8.15
CA VAL A 73 1.64 -17.54 -8.57
C VAL A 73 0.46 -18.37 -8.06
N PRO A 74 -0.49 -18.77 -8.92
CA PRO A 74 -1.75 -19.38 -8.47
C PRO A 74 -1.57 -20.76 -7.83
N LYS A 75 -0.46 -21.46 -8.14
CA LYS A 75 -0.12 -22.75 -7.52
C LYS A 75 0.33 -22.64 -6.06
N GLY A 76 0.72 -21.44 -5.61
CA GLY A 76 1.13 -21.19 -4.23
C GLY A 76 -0.09 -20.92 -3.35
N ILE A 77 -0.69 -21.96 -2.80
CA ILE A 77 -1.89 -21.85 -1.95
C ILE A 77 -1.47 -21.79 -0.47
N ALA A 78 -1.97 -20.80 0.25
CA ALA A 78 -1.81 -20.69 1.69
C ALA A 78 -3.05 -20.07 2.34
N TRP A 79 -3.37 -20.51 3.55
CA TRP A 79 -4.59 -20.13 4.25
C TRP A 79 -4.31 -19.01 5.26
N HIS A 80 -4.98 -17.87 5.11
CA HIS A 80 -4.85 -16.74 6.02
C HIS A 80 -6.21 -16.36 6.62
N ARG A 81 -6.33 -16.41 7.96
CA ARG A 81 -7.56 -16.03 8.66
C ARG A 81 -7.64 -14.51 8.81
N ARG A 82 -8.32 -13.85 7.87
CA ARG A 82 -8.53 -12.39 7.89
C ARG A 82 -9.50 -11.99 9.01
N ARG A 83 -8.99 -11.28 10.02
CA ARG A 83 -9.82 -10.69 11.10
C ARG A 83 -10.15 -9.22 10.89
N VAL A 84 -9.32 -8.52 10.12
CA VAL A 84 -9.43 -7.07 9.91
C VAL A 84 -9.97 -6.80 8.53
N THR A 85 -11.24 -6.40 8.49
CA THR A 85 -11.98 -5.99 7.29
C THR A 85 -12.63 -4.63 7.52
N PRO A 86 -12.92 -3.86 6.46
CA PRO A 86 -13.63 -2.58 6.59
C PRO A 86 -14.98 -2.70 7.32
N THR A 87 -15.71 -3.80 7.11
CA THR A 87 -17.01 -4.10 7.73
C THR A 87 -16.93 -4.29 9.24
N ARG A 88 -15.76 -4.69 9.78
CA ARG A 88 -15.56 -4.92 11.22
C ARG A 88 -14.88 -3.75 11.92
N ARG A 89 -14.70 -2.61 11.24
CA ARG A 89 -13.95 -1.46 11.76
C ARG A 89 -14.40 -1.01 13.15
N SER A 90 -15.71 -0.95 13.40
CA SER A 90 -16.26 -0.56 14.70
C SER A 90 -15.95 -1.54 15.83
N ALA A 91 -15.64 -2.80 15.51
CA ALA A 91 -15.27 -3.84 16.46
C ALA A 91 -13.74 -4.00 16.61
N LEU A 92 -12.93 -3.25 15.85
CA LEU A 92 -11.48 -3.30 15.97
C LEU A 92 -10.98 -2.41 17.11
N PRO A 93 -9.83 -2.74 17.73
CA PRO A 93 -9.20 -1.88 18.70
C PRO A 93 -8.86 -0.50 18.11
N ALA A 94 -9.05 0.57 18.90
CA ALA A 94 -8.77 1.94 18.46
C ALA A 94 -7.34 2.13 17.92
N ALA A 95 -6.34 1.45 18.50
CA ALA A 95 -4.96 1.49 18.04
C ALA A 95 -4.80 0.97 16.59
N ILE A 96 -5.52 -0.09 16.23
CA ILE A 96 -5.54 -0.67 14.87
C ILE A 96 -6.15 0.31 13.87
N ASN A 97 -7.27 0.94 14.24
CA ASN A 97 -7.93 1.93 13.39
C ASN A 97 -7.09 3.20 13.21
N ARG A 98 -6.41 3.65 14.26
CA ARG A 98 -5.42 4.75 14.24
C ARG A 98 -4.30 4.46 13.24
N TYR A 99 -3.68 3.28 13.30
CA TYR A 99 -2.63 2.88 12.35
C TYR A 99 -3.15 2.82 10.92
N SER A 100 -4.34 2.29 10.70
CA SER A 100 -4.97 2.25 9.37
C SER A 100 -5.18 3.65 8.76
N VAL A 101 -5.62 4.62 9.57
CA VAL A 101 -5.78 6.04 9.15
C VAL A 101 -4.43 6.67 8.89
N ARG A 102 -3.51 6.62 9.85
CA ARG A 102 -2.16 7.21 9.74
C ARG A 102 -1.41 6.68 8.52
N ASN A 103 -1.30 5.35 8.39
CA ASN A 103 -0.47 4.71 7.37
C ASN A 103 -1.03 4.92 5.95
N ARG A 104 -2.33 5.22 5.81
CA ARG A 104 -2.89 5.62 4.52
C ARG A 104 -2.24 6.87 3.97
N PHE A 105 -2.07 7.89 4.82
CA PHE A 105 -1.46 9.16 4.42
C PHE A 105 0.05 9.02 4.28
N LEU A 106 0.71 8.37 5.25
CA LEU A 106 2.16 8.13 5.20
C LEU A 106 2.58 7.37 3.93
N LEU A 107 1.84 6.33 3.54
CA LEU A 107 2.16 5.55 2.33
C LEU A 107 2.23 6.43 1.07
N ARG A 108 1.26 7.33 0.89
CA ARG A 108 1.23 8.22 -0.27
C ARG A 108 2.30 9.30 -0.18
N LEU A 109 2.41 9.97 0.97
CA LEU A 109 3.43 10.99 1.22
C LEU A 109 4.84 10.44 1.00
N LYS A 110 5.08 9.20 1.40
CA LYS A 110 6.36 8.52 1.22
C LYS A 110 6.63 8.14 -0.23
N ASN A 111 5.66 7.55 -0.94
CA ASN A 111 5.94 6.82 -2.18
C ASN A 111 5.46 7.46 -3.48
N GLN A 112 4.39 8.26 -3.49
CA GLN A 112 3.86 8.82 -4.75
C GLN A 112 4.75 9.94 -5.25
N SER A 113 5.34 9.86 -6.44
CA SER A 113 6.04 11.00 -7.04
C SER A 113 5.10 12.21 -7.24
N ALA A 114 5.64 13.41 -7.41
CA ALA A 114 4.81 14.61 -7.63
C ALA A 114 3.89 14.46 -8.85
N ALA A 115 4.39 13.86 -9.93
CA ALA A 115 3.60 13.58 -11.13
C ALA A 115 2.43 12.61 -10.87
N LEU A 116 2.66 11.55 -10.08
CA LEU A 116 1.58 10.63 -9.69
C LEU A 116 0.56 11.28 -8.76
N ALA A 117 1.06 12.07 -7.79
CA ALA A 117 0.19 12.80 -6.87
C ALA A 117 -0.72 13.77 -7.62
N TRP A 118 -0.19 14.49 -8.61
CA TRP A 118 -0.98 15.35 -9.49
C TRP A 118 -1.97 14.55 -10.34
N ARG A 119 -1.51 13.51 -11.03
CA ARG A 119 -2.34 12.70 -11.94
C ARG A 119 -3.53 12.05 -11.25
N PHE A 120 -3.36 11.62 -10.00
CA PHE A 120 -4.40 10.96 -9.21
C PHE A 120 -4.95 11.86 -8.09
N ALA A 121 -4.78 13.18 -8.19
CA ALA A 121 -5.17 14.12 -7.14
C ALA A 121 -6.66 14.07 -6.83
N ALA A 122 -7.53 14.18 -7.85
CA ALA A 122 -8.98 14.20 -7.66
C ALA A 122 -9.53 12.95 -6.91
N PRO A 123 -9.29 11.71 -7.36
CA PRO A 123 -9.78 10.53 -6.64
C PRO A 123 -9.09 10.35 -5.28
N ALA A 124 -7.83 10.75 -5.12
CA ALA A 124 -7.12 10.69 -3.84
C ALA A 124 -7.73 11.66 -2.82
N LEU A 125 -7.95 12.91 -3.22
CA LEU A 125 -8.52 13.97 -2.39
C LEU A 125 -9.95 13.65 -1.99
N ALA A 126 -10.79 13.22 -2.94
CA ALA A 126 -12.17 12.81 -2.63
C ALA A 126 -12.20 11.73 -1.54
N ARG A 127 -11.34 10.69 -1.68
CA ARG A 127 -11.27 9.63 -0.69
C ARG A 127 -10.65 10.10 0.64
N ASP A 128 -9.74 11.08 0.63
CA ASP A 128 -9.18 11.66 1.86
C ASP A 128 -10.20 12.47 2.63
N LEU A 129 -10.98 13.31 1.94
CA LEU A 129 -12.07 14.06 2.55
C LEU A 129 -13.10 13.13 3.19
N LEU A 130 -13.44 12.01 2.54
CA LEU A 130 -14.33 11.00 3.14
C LEU A 130 -13.75 10.38 4.42
N VAL A 131 -12.46 10.06 4.43
CA VAL A 131 -11.80 9.46 5.62
C VAL A 131 -11.70 10.49 6.74
N VAL A 132 -11.25 11.70 6.44
CA VAL A 132 -11.12 12.78 7.43
C VAL A 132 -12.50 13.17 7.98
N GLY A 133 -13.49 13.36 7.11
CA GLY A 133 -14.87 13.66 7.51
C GLY A 133 -15.47 12.57 8.40
N TYR A 134 -15.24 11.29 8.08
CA TYR A 134 -15.67 10.18 8.94
C TYR A 134 -14.96 10.18 10.31
N VAL A 135 -13.65 10.40 10.34
CA VAL A 135 -12.87 10.45 11.59
C VAL A 135 -13.29 11.63 12.46
N LEU A 136 -13.55 12.80 11.88
CA LEU A 136 -13.96 14.00 12.62
C LEU A 136 -15.45 13.98 12.99
N GLY A 137 -16.31 13.33 12.20
CA GLY A 137 -17.75 13.31 12.42
C GLY A 137 -18.26 12.10 13.21
N ARG A 138 -17.52 10.98 13.25
CA ARG A 138 -18.04 9.72 13.80
C ARG A 138 -17.02 8.86 14.55
N GLU A 139 -15.76 8.81 14.13
CA GLU A 139 -14.75 7.92 14.72
C GLU A 139 -13.56 8.69 15.32
N TRP A 140 -13.84 9.45 16.39
CA TRP A 140 -12.87 10.34 17.02
C TRP A 140 -11.63 9.63 17.59
N THR A 141 -11.74 8.34 17.89
CA THR A 141 -10.62 7.51 18.36
C THR A 141 -9.46 7.41 17.35
N SER A 142 -9.71 7.74 16.07
CA SER A 142 -8.69 7.78 15.03
C SER A 142 -8.05 9.15 14.81
N ILE A 143 -8.53 10.23 15.47
CA ILE A 143 -7.95 11.58 15.37
C ILE A 143 -6.44 11.61 15.68
N PRO A 144 -5.92 10.90 16.71
CA PRO A 144 -4.48 10.84 16.95
C PRO A 144 -3.70 10.33 15.74
N GLY A 145 -4.30 9.51 14.88
CA GLY A 145 -3.68 9.04 13.65
C GLY A 145 -3.45 10.15 12.62
N LEU A 146 -4.32 11.17 12.57
CA LEU A 146 -4.12 12.35 11.73
C LEU A 146 -3.00 13.25 12.28
N ILE A 147 -2.92 13.39 13.60
CA ILE A 147 -1.83 14.13 14.27
C ILE A 147 -0.48 13.43 14.05
N ASP A 148 -0.45 12.10 14.11
CA ASP A 148 0.76 11.32 13.86
C ASP A 148 1.31 11.52 12.45
N VAL A 149 0.46 11.77 11.46
CA VAL A 149 0.91 12.09 10.09
C VAL A 149 1.77 13.35 10.08
N LEU A 150 1.35 14.39 10.81
CA LEU A 150 2.11 15.63 10.93
C LEU A 150 3.41 15.41 11.71
N ARG A 151 3.37 14.64 12.80
CA ARG A 151 4.55 14.30 13.62
C ARG A 151 5.60 13.50 12.84
N LEU A 152 5.17 12.56 12.01
CA LEU A 152 6.03 11.70 11.21
C LEU A 152 6.38 12.30 9.85
N LEU A 153 5.88 13.50 9.51
CA LEU A 153 6.11 14.12 8.21
C LEU A 153 7.60 14.32 7.90
N PRO A 154 8.45 14.84 8.82
CA PRO A 154 9.86 15.08 8.51
C PRO A 154 10.61 13.78 8.15
N SER A 155 10.43 12.72 8.93
CA SER A 155 11.06 11.42 8.68
C SER A 155 10.51 10.77 7.39
N THR A 156 9.21 10.89 7.15
CA THR A 156 8.55 10.42 5.94
C THR A 156 9.09 11.11 4.69
N LEU A 157 9.31 12.43 4.74
CA LEU A 157 9.89 13.19 3.64
C LEU A 157 11.37 12.85 3.40
N ALA A 158 12.13 12.55 4.46
CA ALA A 158 13.50 12.04 4.32
C ALA A 158 13.53 10.69 3.60
N LYS A 159 12.65 9.75 3.99
CA LYS A 159 12.49 8.45 3.32
C LYS A 159 12.03 8.63 1.87
N ARG A 160 11.08 9.53 1.60
CA ARG A 160 10.63 9.89 0.24
C ARG A 160 11.79 10.36 -0.63
N ARG A 161 12.64 11.27 -0.14
CA ARG A 161 13.79 11.79 -0.91
C ARG A 161 14.74 10.66 -1.31
N HIS A 162 15.03 9.73 -0.39
CA HIS A 162 15.84 8.55 -0.69
C HIS A 162 15.20 7.69 -1.79
N ILE A 163 13.93 7.32 -1.63
CA ILE A 163 13.18 6.50 -2.59
C ILE A 163 13.17 7.15 -3.99
N GLN A 164 12.86 8.45 -4.06
CA GLN A 164 12.75 9.15 -5.34
C GLN A 164 14.10 9.40 -6.01
N ARG A 165 15.20 9.57 -5.24
CA ARG A 165 16.56 9.66 -5.79
C ARG A 165 17.03 8.32 -6.36
N GLY A 166 16.64 7.22 -5.72
CA GLY A 166 17.00 5.87 -6.15
C GLY A 166 16.09 5.28 -7.22
N ARG A 167 15.09 6.00 -7.76
CA ARG A 167 14.16 5.38 -8.70
C ARG A 167 14.86 4.97 -10.01
N ALA A 168 14.59 3.76 -10.47
CA ALA A 168 14.98 3.24 -11.78
C ALA A 168 13.83 3.31 -12.81
N VAL A 169 12.60 3.53 -12.33
CA VAL A 169 11.37 3.53 -13.15
C VAL A 169 10.79 4.94 -13.24
N SER A 170 10.22 5.29 -14.40
CA SER A 170 9.55 6.59 -14.61
C SER A 170 8.18 6.66 -13.92
N SER A 171 7.70 7.87 -13.64
CA SER A 171 6.35 8.05 -13.09
C SER A 171 5.26 7.56 -14.05
N ALA A 172 5.50 7.61 -15.36
CA ALA A 172 4.56 7.10 -16.37
C ALA A 172 4.46 5.57 -16.33
N GLN A 173 5.58 4.86 -16.22
CA GLN A 173 5.59 3.40 -16.03
C GLN A 173 4.90 3.01 -14.72
N MET A 174 5.17 3.72 -13.63
CA MET A 174 4.53 3.48 -12.33
C MET A 174 3.01 3.72 -12.38
N ALA A 175 2.54 4.72 -13.15
CA ALA A 175 1.13 5.06 -13.26
C ALA A 175 0.28 3.92 -13.87
N ARG A 176 0.86 3.08 -14.74
CA ARG A 176 0.20 1.92 -15.36
C ARG A 176 -0.34 0.91 -14.35
N TRP A 177 0.19 0.89 -13.12
CA TRP A 177 -0.33 0.03 -12.06
C TRP A 177 -1.63 0.53 -11.42
N PHE A 178 -1.96 1.81 -11.62
CA PHE A 178 -3.12 2.47 -11.02
C PHE A 178 -4.16 2.90 -12.05
N GLU A 179 -3.76 2.95 -13.32
CA GLU A 179 -4.67 3.02 -14.45
C GLU A 179 -5.33 1.64 -14.60
N ALA A 180 -6.60 1.53 -14.26
CA ALA A 180 -7.37 0.32 -14.50
C ALA A 180 -7.17 -0.13 -15.95
N LYS A 181 -6.82 -1.40 -16.17
CA LYS A 181 -7.10 -2.02 -17.47
C LYS A 181 -8.62 -2.15 -17.55
N PRO A 182 -9.29 -1.58 -18.57
CA PRO A 182 -10.58 -2.10 -18.95
C PRO A 182 -10.40 -3.58 -19.21
N ASP A 183 -11.38 -4.36 -18.77
CA ASP A 183 -11.41 -5.81 -18.87
C ASP A 183 -10.81 -6.31 -20.18
N ARG A 184 -9.79 -7.17 -20.10
CA ARG A 184 -9.51 -8.08 -21.20
C ARG A 184 -10.52 -9.21 -21.09
N THR A 185 -11.77 -8.90 -21.42
CA THR A 185 -12.74 -9.87 -21.90
C THR A 185 -12.17 -10.46 -23.19
N GLY A 186 -11.61 -11.66 -23.08
CA GLY A 186 -11.75 -12.69 -24.09
C GLY A 186 -12.86 -13.62 -23.65
#